data_AF-A0ABD0M139-F1
#
_entry.id   AF-A0ABD0M139-F1
#
_cell.length_a   1.000
_cell.length_b   1.000
_cell.length_c   1.000
_cell.angle_alpha   90.00
_cell.angle_beta   90.00
_cell.angle_gamma   90.00
#
_symmetry.space_group_name_H-M   'P 1'
#
loop_
_entity.id
_entity.type
_entity.pdbx_description
1 polymer ?
#
loop_
_entity_poly.entity_id
_entity_poly.type
_entity_poly.pdbx_seq_one_letter_code
_entity_poly.pdbx_strand_id
1 'polypeptide(L)'
;MTLTAALSSGLGVLPSDPGSEDSEASKQLSGLKEELHQLKQQFRNFVNSAGRMGSFKRSDDAGPLEAVVAQQAQELSALKAQLQATEARLQAAESKVTSLQNSQGVAGGSWQGDYGGAANRLCLSLEPQFDGVSFDNSVENKLHGAEYYFPGHTPNDVPCCVCRAPYPTTIMLPGTFTCPPGWVPQYTGHVTAGNRLSKAASEFLCLDGEPEDRQGTYRIDNGAYFEYSMT
;
A
#
# COMPACT_ATOMS: atom_id res chain seq x y z
N MET A 1 32.50 6.34 -6.57
CA MET A 1 32.01 5.98 -5.23
C MET A 1 30.64 5.36 -5.42
N THR A 2 30.60 4.04 -5.33
CA THR A 2 29.45 3.16 -5.53
C THR A 2 28.52 3.21 -4.32
N LEU A 3 27.25 3.55 -4.52
CA LEU A 3 26.20 3.36 -3.52
C LEU A 3 25.60 1.97 -3.72
N THR A 4 26.27 0.99 -3.13
CA THR A 4 25.63 -0.23 -2.64
C THR A 4 24.76 0.14 -1.44
N ALA A 5 23.50 -0.29 -1.49
CA ALA A 5 22.49 -0.32 -0.42
C ALA A 5 21.80 1.00 -0.03
N ALA A 6 20.52 1.14 -0.44
CA ALA A 6 19.49 1.85 0.33
C ALA A 6 18.05 1.34 0.06
N LEU A 7 17.86 0.08 -0.32
CA LEU A 7 16.53 -0.56 -0.35
C LEU A 7 16.47 -1.91 0.39
N SER A 8 17.46 -2.22 1.24
CA SER A 8 17.49 -3.51 1.96
C SER A 8 17.84 -3.43 3.45
N SER A 9 17.48 -2.34 4.13
CA SER A 9 17.79 -2.17 5.55
C SER A 9 16.55 -1.86 6.37
N GLY A 10 15.79 -2.91 6.68
CA GLY A 10 14.85 -2.94 7.79
C GLY A 10 13.46 -2.38 7.46
N LEU A 11 12.44 -3.20 7.72
CA LEU A 11 11.16 -2.70 8.22
C LEU A 11 11.41 -1.95 9.54
N GLY A 12 11.96 -0.75 9.46
CA GLY A 12 11.94 0.21 10.56
C GLY A 12 10.55 0.79 10.60
N VAL A 13 9.65 0.14 11.37
CA VAL A 13 8.37 0.74 11.76
C VAL A 13 8.68 2.13 12.30
N LEU A 14 8.25 3.17 11.58
CA LEU A 14 8.30 4.54 12.05
C LEU A 14 7.71 4.58 13.47
N PRO A 15 8.30 5.34 14.42
CA PRO A 15 7.75 5.45 15.76
C PRO A 15 6.28 5.85 15.65
N SER A 16 5.39 4.94 16.06
CA SER A 16 3.96 5.15 15.98
C SER A 16 3.62 6.27 16.93
N ASP A 17 3.13 7.40 16.40
CA ASP A 17 2.54 8.43 17.22
C ASP A 17 1.38 7.77 18.00
N PRO A 18 1.34 7.80 19.34
CA PRO A 18 0.36 7.03 20.13
C PRO A 18 -1.11 7.45 19.91
N GLY A 19 -1.36 8.44 19.06
CA GLY A 19 -2.68 8.86 18.58
C GLY A 19 -2.90 8.76 17.06
N SER A 20 -2.04 8.09 16.27
CA SER A 20 -2.24 7.98 14.82
C SER A 20 -3.34 6.98 14.46
N GLU A 21 -4.11 7.28 13.39
CA GLU A 21 -5.17 6.40 12.88
C GLU A 21 -4.63 5.01 12.47
N ASP A 22 -3.34 4.91 12.14
CA ASP A 22 -2.66 3.65 11.81
C ASP A 22 -2.54 2.70 13.01
N SER A 23 -2.29 3.26 14.21
CA SER A 23 -2.19 2.50 15.46
C SER A 23 -3.54 1.88 15.83
N GLU A 24 -4.62 2.66 15.69
CA GLU A 24 -5.97 2.20 15.96
C GLU A 24 -6.45 1.18 14.91
N ALA A 25 -6.20 1.41 13.62
CA ALA A 25 -6.56 0.47 12.56
C ALA A 25 -5.81 -0.88 12.70
N SER A 26 -4.52 -0.84 13.03
CA SER A 26 -3.72 -2.05 13.27
C SER A 26 -4.19 -2.83 14.50
N LYS A 27 -4.62 -2.12 15.55
CA LYS A 27 -5.18 -2.71 16.78
C LYS A 27 -6.57 -3.32 16.55
N GLN A 28 -7.39 -2.69 15.73
CA GLN A 28 -8.67 -3.26 15.30
C GLN A 28 -8.48 -4.52 14.46
N LEU A 29 -7.49 -4.52 13.55
CA LEU A 29 -7.16 -5.69 12.74
C LEU A 29 -6.69 -6.87 13.60
N SER A 30 -5.84 -6.64 14.60
CA SER A 30 -5.38 -7.71 15.49
C SER A 30 -6.50 -8.27 16.37
N GLY A 31 -7.39 -7.42 16.90
CA GLY A 31 -8.57 -7.86 17.63
C GLY A 31 -9.50 -8.73 16.78
N LEU A 32 -9.74 -8.33 15.53
CA LEU A 32 -10.60 -9.08 14.62
C LEU A 32 -10.00 -10.43 14.18
N LYS A 33 -8.67 -10.49 14.01
CA LYS A 33 -7.96 -11.76 13.77
C LYS A 33 -8.12 -12.73 14.94
N GLU A 34 -8.09 -12.23 16.17
CA GLU A 34 -8.29 -13.04 17.37
C GLU A 34 -9.73 -13.56 17.47
N GLU A 35 -10.74 -12.71 17.22
CA GLU A 35 -12.15 -13.12 17.16
C GLU A 35 -12.37 -14.22 16.10
N LEU A 36 -11.79 -14.06 14.92
CA LEU A 36 -11.86 -15.07 13.85
C LEU A 36 -11.23 -16.40 14.30
N HIS A 37 -10.10 -16.34 15.00
CA HIS A 37 -9.42 -17.52 15.51
C HIS A 37 -10.26 -18.26 16.55
N GLN A 38 -10.87 -17.53 17.50
CA GLN A 38 -11.79 -18.09 18.49
C GLN A 38 -13.01 -18.75 17.83
N LEU A 39 -13.61 -18.09 16.85
CA LEU A 39 -14.78 -18.60 16.14
C LEU A 39 -14.47 -19.87 15.34
N LYS A 40 -13.30 -19.93 14.69
CA LYS A 40 -12.79 -21.14 14.03
C LYS A 40 -12.57 -22.29 15.02
N GLN A 41 -12.12 -22.01 16.24
CA GLN A 41 -11.98 -23.02 17.29
C GLN A 41 -13.35 -23.53 17.77
N GLN A 42 -14.32 -22.63 18.00
CA GLN A 42 -15.69 -23.03 18.37
C GLN A 42 -16.31 -23.94 17.32
N PHE A 43 -16.16 -23.59 16.04
CA PHE A 43 -16.65 -24.42 14.93
C PHE A 43 -16.00 -25.81 14.92
N ARG A 44 -14.67 -25.91 15.09
CA ARG A 44 -13.98 -27.21 15.20
C ARG A 44 -14.47 -28.05 16.38
N ASN A 45 -14.64 -27.44 17.55
CA ASN A 45 -15.14 -28.13 18.74
C ASN A 45 -16.55 -28.66 18.55
N PHE A 46 -17.41 -27.88 17.89
CA PHE A 46 -18.76 -28.30 17.53
C PHE A 46 -18.74 -29.50 16.56
N VAL A 47 -17.94 -29.46 15.50
CA VAL A 47 -17.83 -30.57 14.54
C VAL A 47 -17.31 -31.85 15.23
N ASN A 48 -16.34 -31.72 16.12
CA ASN A 48 -15.78 -32.84 16.88
C ASN A 48 -16.78 -33.45 17.89
N SER A 49 -17.66 -32.64 18.50
CA SER A 49 -18.70 -33.14 19.40
C SER A 49 -19.83 -33.84 18.65
N ALA A 50 -20.23 -33.31 17.48
CA ALA A 50 -21.22 -33.94 16.60
C ALA A 50 -20.74 -35.31 16.08
N GLY A 51 -19.45 -35.44 15.73
CA GLY A 51 -18.86 -36.71 15.29
C GLY A 51 -18.81 -37.81 16.36
N ARG A 52 -18.83 -37.45 17.66
CA ARG A 52 -18.84 -38.40 18.79
C ARG A 52 -20.22 -38.98 19.10
N MET A 53 -21.28 -38.35 18.60
CA MET A 53 -22.66 -38.70 18.94
C MET A 53 -23.22 -39.86 18.10
N GLY A 54 -22.44 -40.36 17.13
CA GLY A 54 -22.83 -41.44 16.22
C GLY A 54 -22.80 -42.87 16.77
N SER A 55 -22.54 -43.11 18.07
CA SER A 55 -22.32 -44.48 18.59
C SER A 55 -23.36 -45.05 19.59
N PHE A 56 -24.53 -44.43 19.77
CA PHE A 56 -25.58 -44.99 20.63
C PHE A 56 -26.95 -44.92 19.94
N LYS A 57 -27.51 -46.08 19.57
CA LYS A 57 -28.95 -46.22 19.22
C LYS A 57 -29.55 -47.46 19.91
N ARG A 58 -30.53 -47.24 20.79
CA ARG A 58 -31.68 -48.14 21.02
C ARG A 58 -32.83 -47.64 20.14
N SER A 59 -33.66 -48.55 19.64
CA SER A 59 -34.47 -48.36 18.41
C SER A 59 -35.77 -47.55 18.55
N ASP A 60 -36.16 -47.06 19.73
CA ASP A 60 -37.57 -46.73 19.96
C ASP A 60 -37.88 -45.22 20.12
N ASP A 61 -36.91 -44.31 19.98
CA ASP A 61 -37.08 -42.87 20.21
C ASP A 61 -36.72 -42.01 18.97
N ALA A 62 -37.54 -42.04 17.91
CA ALA A 62 -37.27 -41.28 16.68
C ALA A 62 -37.59 -39.76 16.79
N GLY A 63 -38.59 -39.38 17.58
CA GLY A 63 -39.02 -37.98 17.73
C GLY A 63 -38.03 -37.05 18.44
N PRO A 64 -37.37 -37.46 19.54
CA PRO A 64 -36.41 -36.61 20.25
C PRO A 64 -35.14 -36.33 19.45
N LEU A 65 -34.71 -37.25 18.58
CA LEU A 65 -33.46 -37.14 17.84
C LEU A 65 -33.58 -36.16 16.66
N GLU A 66 -34.73 -36.12 15.96
CA GLU A 66 -34.98 -35.14 14.90
C GLU A 66 -34.95 -33.70 15.43
N ALA A 67 -35.49 -33.45 16.62
CA ALA A 67 -35.46 -32.13 17.25
C ALA A 67 -34.03 -31.69 17.60
N VAL A 68 -33.20 -32.61 18.11
CA VAL A 68 -31.78 -32.35 18.43
C VAL A 68 -30.96 -32.09 17.16
N VAL A 69 -31.19 -32.87 16.09
CA VAL A 69 -30.51 -32.66 14.80
C VAL A 69 -30.92 -31.33 14.17
N ALA A 70 -32.21 -30.96 14.24
CA ALA A 70 -32.70 -29.67 13.76
C ALA A 70 -32.07 -28.49 14.54
N GLN A 71 -31.98 -28.60 15.87
CA GLN A 71 -31.35 -27.59 16.71
C GLN A 71 -29.86 -27.42 16.38
N GLN A 72 -29.12 -28.53 16.24
CA GLN A 72 -27.69 -28.49 15.87
C GLN A 72 -27.46 -27.92 14.46
N ALA A 73 -28.33 -28.25 13.50
CA ALA A 73 -28.26 -27.68 12.16
C ALA A 73 -28.48 -26.15 12.19
N GLN A 74 -29.38 -25.68 13.04
CA GLN A 74 -29.64 -24.25 13.21
C GLN A 74 -28.45 -23.53 13.85
N GLU A 75 -27.85 -24.09 14.92
CA GLU A 75 -26.65 -23.55 15.57
C GLU A 75 -25.45 -23.51 14.61
N LEU A 76 -25.25 -24.56 13.80
CA LEU A 76 -24.24 -24.57 12.73
C LEU A 76 -24.46 -23.47 11.70
N SER A 77 -25.71 -23.27 11.28
CA SER A 77 -26.03 -22.23 10.29
C SER A 77 -25.77 -20.83 10.82
N ALA A 78 -26.08 -20.58 12.10
CA ALA A 78 -25.83 -19.31 12.78
C ALA A 78 -24.33 -19.05 12.95
N LEU A 79 -23.56 -20.07 13.38
CA LEU A 79 -22.12 -19.97 13.53
C LEU A 79 -21.40 -19.76 12.19
N LYS A 80 -21.88 -20.40 11.12
CA LYS A 80 -21.37 -20.19 9.76
C LYS A 80 -21.64 -18.76 9.28
N ALA A 81 -22.82 -18.21 9.54
CA ALA A 81 -23.16 -16.84 9.19
C ALA A 81 -22.27 -15.83 9.94
N GLN A 82 -22.01 -16.06 11.23
CA GLN A 82 -21.07 -15.26 12.01
C GLN A 82 -19.65 -15.33 11.43
N LEU A 83 -19.19 -16.52 11.03
CA LEU A 83 -17.87 -16.68 10.42
C LEU A 83 -17.73 -15.86 9.14
N GLN A 84 -18.72 -15.94 8.26
CA GLN A 84 -18.73 -15.18 7.01
C GLN A 84 -18.77 -13.67 7.27
N ALA A 85 -19.55 -13.22 8.25
CA ALA A 85 -19.60 -11.80 8.63
C ALA A 85 -18.26 -11.31 9.19
N THR A 86 -17.61 -12.09 10.04
CA THR A 86 -16.28 -11.76 10.59
C THR A 86 -15.20 -11.76 9.50
N GLU A 87 -15.25 -12.70 8.56
CA GLU A 87 -14.34 -12.72 7.40
C GLU A 87 -14.51 -11.48 6.52
N ALA A 88 -15.74 -11.05 6.25
CA ALA A 88 -16.00 -9.83 5.48
C ALA A 88 -15.46 -8.58 6.21
N ARG A 89 -15.63 -8.51 7.53
CA ARG A 89 -15.06 -7.42 8.35
C ARG A 89 -13.53 -7.45 8.34
N LEU A 90 -12.92 -8.64 8.30
CA LEU A 90 -11.47 -8.79 8.25
C LEU A 90 -10.93 -8.28 6.93
N GLN A 91 -11.53 -8.69 5.82
CA GLN A 91 -11.16 -8.18 4.49
C GLN A 91 -11.28 -6.65 4.41
N ALA A 92 -12.37 -6.09 4.97
CA ALA A 92 -12.53 -4.64 5.04
C ALA A 92 -11.43 -3.96 5.89
N ALA A 93 -11.10 -4.51 7.06
CA ALA A 93 -10.05 -3.98 7.93
C ALA A 93 -8.66 -4.09 7.28
N GLU A 94 -8.35 -5.21 6.62
CA GLU A 94 -7.11 -5.40 5.87
C GLU A 94 -6.99 -4.38 4.74
N SER A 95 -8.06 -4.17 3.96
CA SER A 95 -8.06 -3.17 2.89
C SER A 95 -7.82 -1.74 3.42
N LYS A 96 -8.32 -1.43 4.63
CA LYS A 96 -8.09 -0.14 5.27
C LYS A 96 -6.64 0.03 5.70
N VAL A 97 -6.04 -0.99 6.33
CA VAL A 97 -4.62 -0.97 6.72
C VAL A 97 -3.72 -0.85 5.50
N THR A 98 -3.98 -1.62 4.44
CA THR A 98 -3.22 -1.51 3.18
C THR A 98 -3.37 -0.13 2.54
N SER A 99 -4.57 0.47 2.57
CA SER A 99 -4.75 1.84 2.10
C SER A 99 -3.93 2.86 2.90
N LEU A 100 -3.81 2.68 4.21
CA LEU A 100 -3.00 3.55 5.06
C LEU A 100 -1.51 3.37 4.76
N GLN A 101 -1.03 2.14 4.66
CA GLN A 101 0.35 1.84 4.30
C GLN A 101 0.73 2.44 2.94
N ASN A 102 -0.12 2.27 1.92
CA ASN A 102 0.14 2.84 0.58
C ASN A 102 0.01 4.37 0.54
N SER A 103 -0.64 4.97 1.55
CA SER A 103 -0.69 6.43 1.70
C SER A 103 0.52 6.99 2.43
N GLN A 104 1.34 6.14 3.05
CA GLN A 104 2.59 6.50 3.70
C GLN A 104 3.77 6.30 2.77
N GLY A 105 4.79 7.13 2.96
CA GLY A 105 5.96 7.14 2.12
C GLY A 105 7.17 7.78 2.78
N VAL A 106 8.23 7.87 1.99
CA VAL A 106 9.40 8.70 2.29
C VAL A 106 9.48 9.85 1.29
N ALA A 107 9.78 11.04 1.79
CA ALA A 107 9.91 12.20 0.95
C ALA A 107 11.18 12.10 0.10
N GLY A 108 11.07 12.48 -1.17
CA GLY A 108 12.19 12.57 -2.10
C GLY A 108 12.16 13.86 -2.90
N GLY A 109 13.31 14.24 -3.45
CA GLY A 109 13.46 15.46 -4.23
C GLY A 109 14.78 15.50 -5.00
N SER A 110 15.06 16.62 -5.67
CA SER A 110 16.35 16.85 -6.32
C SER A 110 17.46 17.18 -5.30
N TRP A 111 18.71 16.91 -5.67
CA TRP A 111 19.85 17.29 -4.85
C TRP A 111 19.98 18.82 -4.82
N GLN A 112 20.42 19.37 -3.70
CA GLN A 112 20.48 20.83 -3.50
C GLN A 112 21.35 21.60 -4.52
N GLY A 113 22.27 20.94 -5.22
CA GLY A 113 23.09 21.56 -6.26
C GLY A 113 22.59 21.30 -7.69
N ASP A 114 21.45 20.64 -7.87
CA ASP A 114 20.82 20.41 -9.16
C ASP A 114 19.98 21.65 -9.55
N TYR A 115 20.64 22.65 -10.14
CA TYR A 115 20.01 23.92 -10.53
C TYR A 115 18.75 23.77 -11.38
N GLY A 116 18.72 22.76 -12.24
CA GLY A 116 17.59 22.45 -13.13
C GLY A 116 16.73 21.29 -12.65
N GLY A 117 17.04 20.76 -11.47
CA GLY A 117 16.25 19.75 -10.80
C GLY A 117 14.85 20.25 -10.46
N ALA A 118 14.02 19.32 -10.03
CA ALA A 118 12.64 19.59 -9.70
C ALA A 118 12.51 20.30 -8.36
N ALA A 119 11.68 21.34 -8.34
CA ALA A 119 11.45 22.16 -7.15
C ALA A 119 10.44 21.53 -6.17
N ASN A 120 9.54 20.68 -6.66
CA ASN A 120 8.59 19.94 -5.84
C ASN A 120 9.23 18.70 -5.18
N ARG A 121 8.58 18.21 -4.13
CA ARG A 121 8.95 16.96 -3.43
C ARG A 121 7.92 15.90 -3.73
N LEU A 122 8.37 14.66 -3.77
CA LEU A 122 7.53 13.49 -3.96
C LEU A 122 7.38 12.73 -2.64
N CYS A 123 6.24 12.06 -2.47
CA CYS A 123 6.05 11.10 -1.39
C CYS A 123 6.13 9.68 -1.97
N LEU A 124 7.31 9.07 -1.86
CA LEU A 124 7.66 7.80 -2.50
C LEU A 124 7.08 6.62 -1.71
N SER A 125 6.52 5.65 -2.43
CA SER A 125 6.01 4.41 -1.84
C SER A 125 7.09 3.69 -1.02
N LEU A 126 6.73 3.23 0.18
CA LEU A 126 7.57 2.33 0.99
C LEU A 126 7.69 0.92 0.37
N GLU A 127 6.76 0.57 -0.53
CA GLU A 127 6.75 -0.69 -1.27
C GLU A 127 6.95 -0.37 -2.76
N PRO A 128 8.21 -0.16 -3.20
CA PRO A 128 8.48 0.20 -4.58
C PRO A 128 8.24 -0.98 -5.52
N GLN A 129 7.70 -0.70 -6.71
CA GLN A 129 7.53 -1.66 -7.79
C GLN A 129 8.35 -1.20 -8.99
N PHE A 130 9.11 -2.13 -9.57
CA PHE A 130 9.96 -1.88 -10.72
C PHE A 130 9.37 -2.56 -11.95
N ASP A 131 9.26 -1.82 -13.04
CA ASP A 131 8.80 -2.30 -14.35
C ASP A 131 9.91 -3.01 -15.15
N GLY A 132 11.14 -3.01 -14.63
CA GLY A 132 12.30 -3.64 -15.26
C GLY A 132 12.97 -2.76 -16.33
N VAL A 133 12.51 -1.53 -16.53
CA VAL A 133 13.16 -0.55 -17.40
C VAL A 133 14.38 0.00 -16.67
N SER A 134 15.57 -0.14 -17.25
CA SER A 134 16.77 0.53 -16.76
C SER A 134 17.16 1.64 -17.72
N PHE A 135 17.19 2.85 -17.23
CA PHE A 135 17.80 3.97 -17.94
C PHE A 135 19.32 3.90 -17.77
N ASP A 136 20.06 4.36 -18.78
CA ASP A 136 21.51 4.42 -18.66
C ASP A 136 21.92 5.57 -17.73
N ASN A 137 23.16 5.52 -17.26
CA ASN A 137 23.71 6.58 -16.41
C ASN A 137 23.92 7.93 -17.14
N SER A 138 23.52 8.06 -18.41
CA SER A 138 23.58 9.32 -19.16
C SER A 138 22.42 10.25 -18.82
N VAL A 139 21.38 9.73 -18.18
CA VAL A 139 20.27 10.53 -17.66
C VAL A 139 20.77 11.43 -16.53
N GLU A 140 20.62 12.74 -16.70
CA GLU A 140 21.17 13.75 -15.79
C GLU A 140 20.23 14.08 -14.63
N ASN A 141 18.97 13.64 -14.69
CA ASN A 141 18.02 13.85 -13.61
C ASN A 141 18.08 12.74 -12.56
N LYS A 142 18.18 13.16 -11.28
CA LYS A 142 18.22 12.26 -10.13
C LYS A 142 17.15 12.61 -9.10
N LEU A 143 16.56 11.56 -8.54
CA LEU A 143 15.63 11.62 -7.42
C LEU A 143 16.31 11.07 -6.18
N HIS A 144 16.47 11.91 -5.17
CA HIS A 144 17.15 11.62 -3.91
C HIS A 144 16.16 11.53 -2.75
N GLY A 145 16.51 10.78 -1.71
CA GLY A 145 15.81 10.84 -0.43
C GLY A 145 15.95 12.22 0.22
N ALA A 146 14.90 12.68 0.90
CA ALA A 146 14.92 13.92 1.65
C ALA A 146 15.33 13.67 3.10
N GLU A 147 16.11 14.61 3.65
CA GLU A 147 16.61 14.57 5.03
C GLU A 147 16.24 15.84 5.80
N TYR A 148 16.11 15.71 7.11
CA TYR A 148 15.98 16.88 8.00
C TYR A 148 17.32 17.60 8.14
N TYR A 149 17.34 18.90 7.84
CA TYR A 149 18.54 19.74 7.94
C TYR A 149 18.36 20.88 8.95
N PHE A 150 18.32 20.53 10.24
CA PHE A 150 18.31 21.48 11.35
C PHE A 150 18.94 20.87 12.61
N PRO A 151 19.43 21.71 13.56
CA PRO A 151 20.13 21.21 14.74
C PRO A 151 19.29 20.22 15.56
N GLY A 152 19.93 19.15 16.04
CA GLY A 152 19.30 18.15 16.91
C GLY A 152 18.64 16.97 16.19
N HIS A 153 18.72 16.90 14.86
CA HIS A 153 18.18 15.78 14.08
C HIS A 153 19.30 14.97 13.41
N THR A 154 19.13 13.65 13.40
CA THR A 154 19.91 12.77 12.53
C THR A 154 19.37 12.85 11.10
N PRO A 155 20.23 12.80 10.07
CA PRO A 155 19.82 12.79 8.66
C PRO A 155 19.19 11.45 8.30
N ASN A 156 17.97 11.23 8.82
CA ASN A 156 17.12 10.10 8.48
C ASN A 156 16.16 10.52 7.37
N ASP A 157 15.62 9.53 6.67
CA ASP A 157 14.55 9.73 5.69
C ASP A 157 13.37 10.47 6.33
N VAL A 158 12.84 11.45 5.59
CA VAL A 158 11.69 12.24 6.03
C VAL A 158 10.41 11.47 5.69
N PRO A 159 9.60 11.04 6.66
CA PRO A 159 8.33 10.38 6.38
C PRO A 159 7.34 11.37 5.76
N CYS A 160 6.47 10.87 4.90
CA CYS A 160 5.41 11.65 4.27
C CYS A 160 4.13 10.83 4.16
N CYS A 161 3.00 11.50 3.91
CA CYS A 161 1.76 10.83 3.58
C CYS A 161 0.91 11.65 2.59
N VAL A 162 0.01 10.97 1.89
CA VAL A 162 -0.98 11.59 0.99
C VAL A 162 -2.38 11.36 1.56
N CYS A 163 -3.10 12.44 1.86
CA CYS A 163 -4.46 12.35 2.38
C CYS A 163 -5.49 12.28 1.25
N ARG A 164 -6.48 11.40 1.39
CA ARG A 164 -7.61 11.32 0.46
C ARG A 164 -8.60 12.44 0.73
N ALA A 165 -8.91 13.24 -0.29
CA ALA A 165 -9.98 14.23 -0.22
C ALA A 165 -11.37 13.57 -0.38
N PRO A 166 -12.44 14.16 0.21
CA PRO A 166 -13.81 13.66 0.04
C PRO A 166 -14.41 13.95 -1.35
N TYR A 167 -13.73 14.74 -2.17
CA TYR A 167 -14.12 15.05 -3.55
C TYR A 167 -13.15 14.40 -4.55
N PRO A 168 -13.54 14.21 -5.83
CA PRO A 168 -12.68 13.60 -6.84
C PRO A 168 -11.37 14.38 -7.01
N THR A 169 -10.25 13.69 -6.85
CA THR A 169 -8.89 14.22 -7.03
C THR A 169 -8.01 13.20 -7.73
N THR A 170 -7.10 13.66 -8.58
CA THR A 170 -6.03 12.83 -9.13
C THR A 170 -4.75 13.11 -8.36
N ILE A 171 -4.04 12.05 -7.98
CA ILE A 171 -2.73 12.13 -7.33
C ILE A 171 -1.74 11.29 -8.13
N MET A 172 -0.47 11.66 -8.08
CA MET A 172 0.62 10.79 -8.50
C MET A 172 1.02 9.89 -7.33
N LEU A 173 1.19 8.60 -7.59
CA LEU A 173 1.72 7.60 -6.64
C LEU A 173 3.12 7.20 -7.11
N PRO A 174 4.18 7.93 -6.71
CA PRO A 174 5.52 7.67 -7.22
C PRO A 174 6.13 6.41 -6.60
N GLY A 175 6.78 5.61 -7.44
CA GLY A 175 7.45 4.37 -7.03
C GLY A 175 6.56 3.13 -7.06
N THR A 176 5.27 3.23 -7.42
CA THR A 176 4.40 2.07 -7.58
C THR A 176 3.39 2.30 -8.69
N PHE A 177 3.07 1.26 -9.46
CA PHE A 177 1.98 1.27 -10.43
C PHE A 177 0.69 0.63 -9.87
N THR A 178 0.71 0.20 -8.60
CA THR A 178 -0.46 -0.37 -7.91
C THR A 178 -1.17 0.71 -7.10
N CYS A 179 -2.45 0.93 -7.42
CA CYS A 179 -3.30 1.87 -6.67
C CYS A 179 -3.75 1.28 -5.32
N PRO A 180 -3.89 2.10 -4.26
CA PRO A 180 -4.51 1.66 -3.01
C PRO A 180 -5.97 1.23 -3.22
N PRO A 181 -6.55 0.42 -2.30
CA PRO A 181 -7.95 0.00 -2.38
C PRO A 181 -8.92 1.20 -2.54
N GLY A 182 -9.86 1.07 -3.48
CA GLY A 182 -10.86 2.12 -3.76
C GLY A 182 -10.34 3.32 -4.56
N TRP A 183 -9.14 3.24 -5.11
CA TRP A 183 -8.62 4.12 -6.15
C TRP A 183 -8.67 3.44 -7.52
N VAL A 184 -8.76 4.24 -8.58
CA VAL A 184 -8.79 3.75 -9.96
C VAL A 184 -7.56 4.28 -10.69
N PRO A 185 -6.75 3.42 -11.33
CA PRO A 185 -5.60 3.87 -12.10
C PRO A 185 -6.06 4.72 -13.28
N GLN A 186 -5.42 5.88 -13.47
CA GLN A 186 -5.66 6.73 -14.64
C GLN A 186 -4.71 6.38 -15.77
N TYR A 187 -3.42 6.31 -15.47
CA TYR A 187 -2.35 5.83 -16.35
C TYR A 187 -1.15 5.42 -15.49
N THR A 188 -0.16 4.79 -16.12
CA THR A 188 1.12 4.42 -15.51
C THR A 188 2.24 4.93 -16.39
N GLY A 189 3.38 5.25 -15.79
CA GLY A 189 4.54 5.67 -16.53
C GLY A 189 5.69 6.03 -15.61
N HIS A 190 6.58 6.88 -16.09
CA HIS A 190 7.86 7.14 -15.45
C HIS A 190 7.89 8.53 -14.82
N VAL A 191 8.55 8.64 -13.67
CA VAL A 191 8.83 9.94 -13.06
C VAL A 191 9.89 10.64 -13.91
N THR A 192 9.61 11.88 -14.27
CA THR A 192 10.48 12.72 -15.09
C THR A 192 10.58 14.12 -14.50
N ALA A 193 11.66 14.81 -14.81
CA ALA A 193 11.83 16.24 -14.51
C ALA A 193 12.91 16.83 -15.45
N GLY A 194 13.30 18.08 -15.23
CA GLY A 194 14.32 18.74 -16.04
C GLY A 194 15.72 18.18 -15.83
N ASN A 195 16.62 18.55 -16.75
CA ASN A 195 18.05 18.28 -16.63
C ASN A 195 18.64 19.00 -15.41
N ARG A 196 19.37 18.30 -14.53
CA ARG A 196 19.92 18.90 -13.30
C ARG A 196 20.87 20.09 -13.52
N LEU A 197 21.53 20.16 -14.68
CA LEU A 197 22.46 21.24 -15.04
C LEU A 197 21.75 22.43 -15.70
N SER A 198 20.47 22.29 -16.02
CA SER A 198 19.68 23.37 -16.59
C SER A 198 19.58 24.55 -15.62
N LYS A 199 19.42 25.76 -16.17
CA LYS A 199 19.15 26.97 -15.38
C LYS A 199 17.65 27.19 -15.17
N ALA A 200 16.82 26.46 -15.89
CA ALA A 200 15.37 26.53 -15.76
C ALA A 200 14.90 25.58 -14.67
N ALA A 201 14.00 26.05 -13.81
CA ALA A 201 13.34 25.20 -12.83
C ALA A 201 12.48 24.15 -13.53
N SER A 202 12.33 22.99 -12.89
CA SER A 202 11.44 21.94 -13.34
C SER A 202 10.58 21.41 -12.19
N GLU A 203 9.72 20.45 -12.48
CA GLU A 203 8.91 19.73 -11.50
C GLU A 203 8.92 18.24 -11.86
N PHE A 204 8.88 17.39 -10.84
CA PHE A 204 8.65 15.97 -11.01
C PHE A 204 7.22 15.75 -11.49
N LEU A 205 7.10 15.11 -12.65
CA LEU A 205 5.84 14.71 -13.26
C LEU A 205 5.90 13.24 -13.65
N CYS A 206 4.77 12.55 -13.57
CA CYS A 206 4.61 11.25 -14.22
C CYS A 206 4.31 11.51 -15.69
N LEU A 207 5.18 11.07 -16.58
CA LEU A 207 4.88 10.99 -18.00
C LEU A 207 4.46 9.57 -18.33
N ASP A 208 3.56 9.44 -19.32
CA ASP A 208 3.07 8.16 -19.79
C ASP A 208 4.22 7.21 -20.15
N GLY A 209 4.04 5.91 -19.91
CA GLY A 209 5.02 4.88 -20.23
C GLY A 209 5.29 4.75 -21.73
N GLU A 210 4.34 5.16 -22.57
CA GLU A 210 4.41 5.16 -24.03
C GLU A 210 4.24 6.60 -24.56
N PRO A 211 5.29 7.44 -24.48
CA PRO A 211 5.17 8.83 -24.93
C PRO A 211 4.92 8.93 -26.43
N GLU A 212 3.95 9.76 -26.81
CA GLU A 212 3.60 10.03 -28.22
C GLU A 212 4.15 11.38 -28.69
N ASP A 213 4.73 11.38 -29.89
CA ASP A 213 5.22 12.59 -30.53
C ASP A 213 4.17 13.21 -31.47
N ARG A 214 4.10 14.54 -31.48
CA ARG A 214 3.32 15.26 -32.49
C ARG A 214 4.04 15.22 -33.84
N GLN A 215 3.45 14.55 -34.83
CA GLN A 215 4.04 14.49 -36.17
C GLN A 215 4.25 15.90 -36.78
N GLY A 216 5.39 16.07 -37.47
CA GLY A 216 5.75 17.33 -38.11
C GLY A 216 6.52 18.33 -37.23
N THR A 217 6.81 18.02 -35.96
CA THR A 217 7.53 18.92 -35.04
C THR A 217 9.01 18.55 -34.84
N TYR A 218 9.73 18.26 -35.93
CA TYR A 218 11.12 17.78 -35.90
C TYR A 218 12.16 18.90 -35.69
N ARG A 219 11.90 19.86 -34.81
CA ARG A 219 12.80 21.01 -34.54
C ARG A 219 13.35 20.94 -33.13
N ILE A 220 14.65 21.14 -32.99
CA ILE A 220 15.33 21.19 -31.70
C ILE A 220 15.30 22.63 -31.20
N ASP A 221 14.32 22.96 -30.36
CA ASP A 221 14.09 24.31 -29.85
C ASP A 221 14.79 24.62 -28.52
N ASN A 222 15.39 23.61 -27.89
CA ASN A 222 16.06 23.71 -26.58
C ASN A 222 15.22 24.43 -25.50
N GLY A 223 13.92 24.12 -25.48
CA GLY A 223 12.96 24.64 -24.51
C GLY A 223 12.93 23.83 -23.21
N ALA A 224 11.73 23.49 -22.73
CA ALA A 224 11.57 22.61 -21.58
C ALA A 224 11.92 21.15 -21.96
N TYR A 225 12.68 20.48 -21.10
CA TYR A 225 13.04 19.07 -21.25
C TYR A 225 12.38 18.23 -20.16
N PHE A 226 11.98 17.02 -20.53
CA PHE A 226 11.59 15.97 -19.60
C PHE A 226 12.58 14.82 -19.73
N GLU A 227 13.37 14.60 -18.70
CA GLU A 227 14.29 13.48 -18.56
C GLU A 227 13.73 12.54 -17.50
N TYR A 228 13.84 11.23 -17.74
CA TYR A 228 13.53 10.23 -16.74
C TYR A 228 14.32 10.46 -15.45
N SER A 229 13.74 10.21 -14.29
CA SER A 229 14.44 10.37 -13.03
C SER A 229 15.01 9.03 -12.59
N MET A 230 16.33 8.98 -12.35
CA MET A 230 16.97 7.82 -11.73
C MET A 230 17.11 8.01 -10.23
N THR A 231 16.88 6.94 -9.47
CA THR A 231 17.12 6.86 -8.02
C THR A 231 18.48 6.26 -7.72
#